data_AF-A0A7J8WLC5-F1
#
_entry.id   AF-A0A7J8WLC5-F1
#
_cell.length_a   1.000
_cell.length_b   1.000
_cell.length_c   1.000
_cell.angle_alpha   90.00
_cell.angle_beta   90.00
_cell.angle_gamma   90.00
#
_symmetry.space_group_name_H-M   'P 1'
#
loop_
_entity.id
_entity.type
_entity.pdbx_description
1 polymer ?
#
loop_
_entity_poly.entity_id
_entity_poly.type
_entity_poly.pdbx_seq_one_letter_code
_entity_poly.pdbx_strand_id
1 'polypeptide(L)'
;MATYEDPLLGDVQVYPEKGTVAFSAGLHGWAFTLTNFAKMYASKFGVDESKMMERLWGENFFDPATKKWTTKNTGSATCKRGFVQFCYEPIKQIINTCMNDQKDKLWPMLQKLGVTMKSDEKDLMGKALMKRVMQTWLPASDALLEMMVFHLPSPSKAQKYRVENLYEGPLDDIYANAIRNCDPEGPLMLYVSKMIPASDKGRFFAFGRVFSGKVSTGLKVRIMGPNYVPGEKKDLYVKSVQRTVIWMGKKQETVEDVPCGNTVAMVGLDQFITKNATLTNEKEVDAHPIRAMKFSVSPVVRVAVQCKVASDLPKLVEGLKRLAKSDPMVLCSIEESGEHIVAGAGELHLEICLKDLQEDFMGGAEIIKSDPVVSFRETVLERSCRTVMSKSPNKHNRLYMEARPLEE
;
A
#
# COMPACT_ATOMS: atom_id res chain seq x y z
N MET A 1 -7.33 -2.37 -16.63
CA MET A 1 -7.82 -0.99 -16.38
C MET A 1 -9.22 -0.93 -16.98
N ALA A 2 -10.35 -0.94 -16.30
CA ALA A 2 -10.73 -0.83 -14.89
C ALA A 2 -11.76 -1.94 -14.59
N THR A 3 -11.83 -2.41 -13.35
CA THR A 3 -12.95 -3.19 -12.78
C THR A 3 -12.67 -3.41 -11.29
N TYR A 4 -12.77 -2.33 -10.52
CA TYR A 4 -13.03 -2.44 -9.08
C TYR A 4 -14.36 -1.74 -8.80
N GLU A 5 -15.36 -2.02 -9.63
CA GLU A 5 -16.75 -1.80 -9.23
C GLU A 5 -17.14 -3.00 -8.40
N ASP A 6 -16.86 -2.92 -7.10
CA ASP A 6 -17.52 -3.81 -6.15
C ASP A 6 -18.90 -3.19 -5.89
N PRO A 7 -20.01 -3.88 -6.24
CA PRO A 7 -21.37 -3.36 -6.03
C PRO A 7 -21.62 -2.93 -4.59
N LEU A 8 -20.89 -3.49 -3.61
CA LEU A 8 -20.98 -3.14 -2.20
C LEU A 8 -20.30 -1.81 -1.86
N LEU A 9 -19.29 -1.40 -2.63
CA LEU A 9 -18.59 -0.13 -2.41
C LEU A 9 -19.25 1.06 -3.11
N GLY A 10 -20.07 0.82 -4.14
CA GLY A 10 -20.73 1.88 -4.91
C GLY A 10 -19.75 2.72 -5.73
N ASP A 11 -20.04 4.01 -5.89
CA ASP A 11 -19.17 4.94 -6.64
C ASP A 11 -17.88 5.27 -5.85
N VAL A 12 -16.79 4.65 -6.27
CA VAL A 12 -15.42 4.89 -5.75
C VAL A 12 -14.58 5.76 -6.68
N GLN A 13 -15.21 6.42 -7.66
CA GLN A 13 -14.48 7.34 -8.53
C GLN A 13 -14.02 8.58 -7.75
N VAL A 14 -12.96 9.17 -8.26
CA VAL A 14 -12.28 10.30 -7.63
C VAL A 14 -12.66 11.57 -8.36
N TYR A 15 -13.23 12.51 -7.62
CA TYR A 15 -13.77 13.79 -8.07
C TYR A 15 -13.17 14.96 -7.28
N PRO A 16 -12.49 15.91 -7.95
CA PRO A 16 -11.99 17.12 -7.31
C PRO A 16 -13.08 17.96 -6.63
N GLU A 17 -14.26 18.06 -7.24
CA GLU A 17 -15.42 18.78 -6.71
C GLU A 17 -15.99 18.15 -5.44
N LYS A 18 -15.73 16.86 -5.19
CA LYS A 18 -16.07 16.17 -3.95
C LYS A 18 -14.95 16.21 -2.90
N GLY A 19 -13.81 16.86 -3.18
CA GLY A 19 -12.67 16.95 -2.26
C GLY A 19 -11.72 15.75 -2.28
N THR A 20 -11.95 14.76 -3.14
CA THR A 20 -11.15 13.52 -3.21
C THR A 20 -9.86 13.64 -4.03
N VAL A 21 -9.52 14.86 -4.51
CA VAL A 21 -8.27 15.15 -5.24
C VAL A 21 -7.55 16.31 -4.59
N ALA A 22 -6.27 16.11 -4.28
CA ALA A 22 -5.34 17.17 -3.93
C ALA A 22 -4.41 17.50 -5.10
N PHE A 23 -4.15 18.78 -5.27
CA PHE A 23 -3.11 19.29 -6.15
C PHE A 23 -1.90 19.61 -5.29
N SER A 24 -0.76 18.98 -5.57
CA SER A 24 0.42 19.11 -4.72
C SER A 24 1.70 19.28 -5.52
N ALA A 25 2.67 19.93 -4.90
CA ALA A 25 4.06 19.90 -5.33
C ALA A 25 4.92 19.39 -4.15
N GLY A 26 5.03 18.07 -4.02
CA GLY A 26 5.67 17.40 -2.88
C GLY A 26 7.10 17.89 -2.59
N LEU A 27 7.91 18.15 -3.63
CA LEU A 27 9.26 18.69 -3.48
C LEU A 27 9.30 20.07 -2.80
N HIS A 28 8.27 20.88 -3.04
CA HIS A 28 8.11 22.21 -2.44
C HIS A 28 7.32 22.16 -1.13
N GLY A 29 6.59 21.08 -0.86
CA GLY A 29 5.89 20.85 0.41
C GLY A 29 4.61 21.66 0.56
N TRP A 30 3.94 21.98 -0.54
CA TRP A 30 2.61 22.58 -0.53
C TRP A 30 1.61 21.73 -1.30
N ALA A 31 0.37 21.71 -0.83
CA ALA A 31 -0.75 21.06 -1.49
C ALA A 31 -2.06 21.74 -1.11
N PHE A 32 -3.08 21.58 -1.93
CA PHE A 32 -4.42 22.06 -1.63
C PHE A 32 -5.48 21.13 -2.20
N THR A 33 -6.64 21.10 -1.55
CA THR A 33 -7.87 20.60 -2.13
C THR A 33 -8.75 21.78 -2.53
N LEU A 34 -9.82 21.54 -3.31
CA LEU A 34 -10.79 22.59 -3.60
C LEU A 34 -11.50 23.09 -2.34
N THR A 35 -11.59 22.27 -1.29
CA THR A 35 -12.18 22.63 0.00
C THR A 35 -11.44 23.80 0.65
N ASN A 36 -10.10 23.83 0.60
CA ASN A 36 -9.29 24.93 1.14
C ASN A 36 -9.68 26.28 0.49
N PHE A 37 -9.78 26.30 -0.84
CA PHE A 37 -10.16 27.51 -1.59
C PHE A 37 -11.64 27.82 -1.44
N ALA A 38 -12.51 26.81 -1.40
CA ALA A 38 -13.93 26.98 -1.16
C ALA A 38 -14.19 27.66 0.19
N LYS A 39 -13.54 27.24 1.28
CA LYS A 39 -13.62 27.89 2.61
C LYS A 39 -13.20 29.37 2.55
N MET A 40 -12.11 29.68 1.84
CA MET A 40 -11.63 31.06 1.69
C MET A 40 -12.58 31.96 0.89
N TYR A 41 -13.25 31.42 -0.12
CA TYR A 41 -14.10 32.19 -1.03
C TYR A 41 -15.59 32.15 -0.68
N ALA A 42 -16.08 31.10 -0.02
CA ALA A 42 -17.46 30.93 0.41
C ALA A 42 -17.94 32.13 1.23
N SER A 43 -17.14 32.54 2.21
CA SER A 43 -17.38 33.73 3.03
C SER A 43 -17.41 35.03 2.23
N LYS A 44 -16.56 35.16 1.19
CA LYS A 44 -16.48 36.35 0.33
C LYS A 44 -17.64 36.46 -0.67
N PHE A 45 -18.13 35.32 -1.16
CA PHE A 45 -19.22 35.27 -2.13
C PHE A 45 -20.61 35.09 -1.48
N GLY A 46 -20.66 34.81 -0.17
CA GLY A 46 -21.91 34.50 0.53
C GLY A 46 -22.59 33.23 0.02
N VAL A 47 -21.79 32.23 -0.37
CA VAL A 47 -22.25 30.95 -0.92
C VAL A 47 -21.75 29.82 -0.03
N ASP A 48 -22.54 28.76 0.09
CA ASP A 48 -22.15 27.54 0.80
C ASP A 48 -20.87 26.91 0.23
N GLU A 49 -20.05 26.31 1.10
CA GLU A 49 -18.77 25.69 0.74
C GLU A 49 -18.93 24.59 -0.32
N SER A 50 -19.95 23.73 -0.19
CA SER A 50 -20.20 22.63 -1.14
C SER A 50 -20.50 23.16 -2.53
N LYS A 51 -21.35 24.19 -2.62
CA LYS A 51 -21.70 24.83 -3.91
C LYS A 51 -20.52 25.58 -4.50
N MET A 52 -19.64 26.12 -3.65
CA MET A 52 -18.43 26.77 -4.13
C MET A 52 -17.43 25.75 -4.69
N MET A 53 -17.29 24.58 -4.07
CA MET A 53 -16.44 23.49 -4.58
C MET A 53 -16.87 23.03 -5.97
N GLU A 54 -18.17 22.82 -6.18
CA GLU A 54 -18.73 22.48 -7.51
C GLU A 54 -18.36 23.53 -8.56
N ARG A 55 -18.50 24.82 -8.22
CA ARG A 55 -18.19 25.94 -9.11
C ARG A 55 -16.70 26.12 -9.39
N LEU A 56 -15.84 25.68 -8.47
CA LEU A 56 -14.39 25.78 -8.62
C LEU A 56 -13.81 24.72 -9.56
N TRP A 57 -14.60 23.76 -10.04
CA TRP A 57 -14.16 22.70 -10.94
C TRP A 57 -15.05 22.56 -12.19
N GLY A 58 -14.54 21.89 -13.22
CA GLY A 58 -15.29 21.56 -14.44
C GLY A 58 -15.52 22.72 -15.42
N GLU A 59 -16.66 22.67 -16.11
CA GLU A 59 -17.14 23.67 -17.09
C GLU A 59 -17.85 24.85 -16.40
N ASN A 60 -17.37 25.25 -15.22
CA ASN A 60 -17.88 26.42 -14.51
C ASN A 60 -16.97 27.62 -14.76
N PHE A 61 -17.55 28.71 -15.24
CA PHE A 61 -16.85 29.94 -15.57
C PHE A 61 -17.39 31.08 -14.71
N PHE A 62 -16.50 32.00 -14.35
CA PHE A 62 -16.87 33.22 -13.65
C PHE A 62 -16.57 34.41 -14.53
N ASP A 63 -17.55 35.29 -14.69
CA ASP A 63 -17.36 36.54 -15.42
C ASP A 63 -17.20 37.70 -14.42
N PRO A 64 -16.01 38.33 -14.34
CA PRO A 64 -15.77 39.47 -13.46
C PRO A 64 -16.68 40.68 -13.74
N ALA A 65 -17.11 40.86 -15.00
CA ALA A 65 -17.92 42.01 -15.40
C ALA A 65 -19.35 41.89 -14.87
N THR A 66 -19.96 40.72 -15.02
CA THR A 66 -21.32 40.46 -14.54
C THR A 66 -21.37 39.93 -13.10
N LYS A 67 -20.23 39.53 -12.53
CA LYS A 67 -20.09 38.85 -11.23
C LYS A 67 -20.95 37.60 -11.11
N LYS A 68 -21.26 36.96 -12.23
CA LYS A 68 -22.11 35.76 -12.31
C LYS A 68 -21.30 34.55 -12.72
N TRP A 69 -21.74 33.40 -12.21
CA TRP A 69 -21.27 32.09 -12.64
C TRP A 69 -22.08 31.62 -13.86
N THR A 70 -21.41 31.07 -14.86
CA THR A 70 -22.03 30.49 -16.05
C THR A 70 -21.40 29.13 -16.35
N THR A 71 -22.20 28.19 -16.83
CA THR A 71 -21.73 26.88 -17.30
C THR A 71 -21.38 26.87 -18.79
N LYS A 72 -21.65 27.98 -19.49
CA LYS A 72 -21.32 28.16 -20.90
C LYS A 72 -20.16 29.13 -21.03
N ASN A 73 -19.15 28.74 -21.80
CA ASN A 73 -18.09 29.64 -22.21
C ASN A 73 -18.70 30.75 -23.10
N THR A 74 -18.65 32.00 -22.64
CA THR A 74 -19.19 33.15 -23.38
C THR A 74 -18.23 33.65 -24.46
N GLY A 75 -17.05 33.04 -24.63
CA GLY A 75 -16.06 33.41 -25.64
C GLY A 75 -15.32 34.73 -25.36
N SER A 76 -15.66 35.43 -24.27
CA SER A 76 -14.93 36.61 -23.81
C SER A 76 -13.58 36.22 -23.20
N ALA A 77 -12.52 36.99 -23.48
CA ALA A 77 -11.20 36.81 -22.87
C ALA A 77 -11.21 36.93 -21.33
N THR A 78 -12.27 37.54 -20.77
CA THR A 78 -12.49 37.68 -19.31
C THR A 78 -13.19 36.49 -18.67
N CYS A 79 -13.81 35.60 -19.45
CA CYS A 79 -14.57 34.46 -18.97
C CYS A 79 -13.65 33.24 -18.83
N LYS A 80 -13.02 33.10 -17.66
CA LYS A 80 -12.13 31.98 -17.36
C LYS A 80 -12.83 30.94 -16.49
N ARG A 81 -12.35 29.71 -16.54
CA ARG A 81 -12.82 28.64 -15.64
C ARG A 81 -12.59 29.06 -14.19
N GLY A 82 -13.52 28.73 -13.30
CA GLY A 82 -13.45 29.02 -11.88
C GLY A 82 -12.13 28.55 -11.27
N PHE A 83 -11.69 27.33 -11.61
CA PHE A 83 -10.39 26.81 -11.20
C PHE A 83 -9.22 27.72 -11.61
N VAL A 84 -9.20 28.15 -12.86
CA VAL A 84 -8.10 28.94 -13.42
C VAL A 84 -8.04 30.29 -12.73
N GLN A 85 -9.18 30.95 -12.58
CA GLN A 85 -9.24 32.29 -12.02
C GLN A 85 -9.02 32.34 -10.50
N PHE A 86 -9.59 31.39 -9.76
CA PHE A 86 -9.60 31.46 -8.29
C PHE A 86 -8.55 30.58 -7.61
N CYS A 87 -8.04 29.55 -8.29
CA CYS A 87 -6.99 28.68 -7.74
C CYS A 87 -5.66 28.92 -8.45
N TYR A 88 -5.60 28.71 -9.76
CA TYR A 88 -4.34 28.72 -10.50
C TYR A 88 -3.69 30.12 -10.62
N GLU A 89 -4.47 31.16 -10.97
CA GLU A 89 -3.94 32.52 -11.16
C GLU A 89 -3.34 33.10 -9.87
N PRO A 90 -3.98 33.01 -8.69
CA PRO A 90 -3.38 33.44 -7.43
C PRO A 90 -2.08 32.70 -7.12
N ILE A 91 -2.05 31.37 -7.30
CA ILE A 91 -0.86 30.55 -7.09
C ILE A 91 0.27 31.00 -8.03
N LYS A 92 -0.03 31.13 -9.33
CA LYS A 92 0.94 31.59 -10.34
C LYS A 92 1.47 32.98 -10.03
N GLN A 93 0.60 33.90 -9.62
CA GLN A 93 0.98 35.26 -9.27
C GLN A 93 1.94 35.28 -8.07
N ILE A 94 1.62 34.53 -7.01
CA ILE A 94 2.48 34.42 -5.82
C ILE A 94 3.84 33.82 -6.19
N ILE A 95 3.87 32.72 -6.94
CA ILE A 95 5.12 32.09 -7.38
C ILE A 95 5.97 33.09 -8.19
N ASN A 96 5.37 33.78 -9.16
CA ASN A 96 6.09 34.73 -10.00
C ASN A 96 6.61 35.93 -9.19
N THR A 97 5.83 36.45 -8.23
CA THR A 97 6.29 37.55 -7.37
C THR A 97 7.43 37.12 -6.45
N CYS A 98 7.41 35.88 -5.94
CA CYS A 98 8.50 35.33 -5.13
C CYS A 98 9.76 35.07 -5.96
N MET A 99 9.62 34.56 -7.19
CA MET A 99 10.75 34.24 -8.07
C MET A 99 11.43 35.48 -8.66
N ASN A 100 10.69 36.57 -8.84
CA ASN A 100 11.21 37.85 -9.33
C ASN A 100 11.56 38.84 -8.20
N ASP A 101 11.61 38.36 -6.95
CA ASP A 101 11.91 39.14 -5.74
C ASP A 101 11.10 40.44 -5.57
N GLN A 102 9.85 40.45 -6.05
CA GLN A 102 8.94 41.60 -5.96
C GLN A 102 8.26 41.68 -4.58
N LYS A 103 9.07 41.89 -3.54
CA LYS A 103 8.65 41.91 -2.13
C LYS A 103 7.53 42.95 -1.88
N ASP A 104 7.61 44.12 -2.52
CA ASP A 104 6.61 45.19 -2.38
C ASP A 104 5.19 44.77 -2.79
N LYS A 105 5.07 43.86 -3.76
CA LYS A 105 3.78 43.31 -4.22
C LYS A 105 3.38 42.06 -3.45
N LEU A 106 4.36 41.28 -3.01
CA LEU A 106 4.13 40.03 -2.30
C LEU A 106 3.50 40.27 -0.92
N TRP A 107 4.04 41.19 -0.11
CA TRP A 107 3.55 41.39 1.27
C TRP A 107 2.08 41.82 1.35
N PRO A 108 1.59 42.78 0.53
CA PRO A 108 0.17 43.12 0.50
C PRO A 108 -0.72 41.95 0.04
N MET A 109 -0.25 41.09 -0.87
CA MET A 109 -1.01 39.91 -1.30
C MET A 109 -1.12 38.89 -0.17
N LEU A 110 -0.02 38.61 0.54
CA LEU A 110 -0.02 37.69 1.68
C LEU A 110 -0.90 38.19 2.81
N GLN A 111 -0.89 39.50 3.09
CA GLN A 111 -1.77 40.10 4.09
C GLN A 111 -3.26 39.94 3.72
N LYS A 112 -3.63 40.11 2.44
CA LYS A 112 -5.01 39.88 1.95
C LYS A 112 -5.45 38.41 2.04
N LEU A 113 -4.49 37.49 2.03
CA LEU A 113 -4.71 36.05 2.19
C LEU A 113 -4.64 35.61 3.65
N GLY A 114 -4.34 36.51 4.59
CA GLY A 114 -4.20 36.20 6.01
C GLY A 114 -2.91 35.44 6.36
N VAL A 115 -1.93 35.42 5.47
CA VAL A 115 -0.67 34.68 5.65
C VAL A 115 0.35 35.57 6.37
N THR A 116 0.74 35.18 7.58
CA THR A 116 1.75 35.90 8.38
C THR A 116 3.06 35.12 8.37
N MET A 117 4.16 35.80 8.03
CA MET A 117 5.51 35.23 7.99
C MET A 117 6.40 35.80 9.10
N LYS A 118 7.31 34.98 9.61
CA LYS A 118 8.30 35.41 10.62
C LYS A 118 9.35 36.32 10.01
N SER A 119 10.00 37.16 10.82
CA SER A 119 10.99 38.14 10.35
C SER A 119 12.10 37.48 9.51
N ASP A 120 12.69 36.41 10.04
CA ASP A 120 13.81 35.68 9.41
C ASP A 120 13.41 35.05 8.06
N GLU A 121 12.13 34.76 7.86
CA GLU A 121 11.61 34.16 6.62
C GLU A 121 11.42 35.22 5.52
N LYS A 122 11.33 36.50 5.90
CA LYS A 122 11.19 37.62 4.96
C LYS A 122 12.49 37.97 4.26
N ASP A 123 13.63 37.57 4.84
CA ASP A 123 14.96 37.79 4.29
C ASP A 123 15.31 36.78 3.19
N LEU A 124 14.60 35.66 3.11
CA LEU A 124 14.75 34.67 2.05
C LEU A 124 14.45 35.28 0.66
N MET A 125 15.05 34.71 -0.38
CA MET A 125 14.90 35.15 -1.78
C MET A 125 14.65 33.99 -2.74
N GLY A 126 14.05 34.31 -3.89
CA GLY A 126 13.77 33.36 -4.97
C GLY A 126 13.07 32.07 -4.52
N LYS A 127 13.67 30.92 -4.84
CA LYS A 127 13.09 29.59 -4.60
C LYS A 127 12.87 29.28 -3.11
N ALA A 128 13.74 29.78 -2.22
CA ALA A 128 13.61 29.55 -0.78
C ALA A 128 12.41 30.32 -0.20
N LEU A 129 12.24 31.58 -0.64
CA LEU A 129 11.08 32.40 -0.27
C LEU A 129 9.78 31.79 -0.79
N MET A 130 9.75 31.42 -2.07
CA MET A 130 8.57 30.76 -2.68
C MET A 130 8.16 29.52 -1.91
N LYS A 131 9.13 28.66 -1.56
CA LYS A 131 8.88 27.44 -0.79
C LYS A 131 8.26 27.77 0.57
N ARG A 132 8.82 28.73 1.30
CA ARG A 132 8.33 29.07 2.64
C ARG A 132 6.96 29.71 2.62
N VAL A 133 6.73 30.65 1.70
CA VAL A 133 5.43 31.30 1.49
C VAL A 133 4.34 30.26 1.21
N MET A 134 4.61 29.33 0.28
CA MET A 134 3.64 28.30 -0.09
C MET A 134 3.38 27.31 1.03
N GLN A 135 4.40 26.93 1.80
CA GLN A 135 4.23 26.06 2.96
C GLN A 135 3.35 26.69 4.05
N THR A 136 3.45 28.00 4.26
CA THR A 136 2.64 28.71 5.26
C THR A 136 1.22 28.95 4.75
N TRP A 137 1.05 29.21 3.45
CA TRP A 137 -0.26 29.48 2.86
C TRP A 137 -1.07 28.21 2.62
N LEU A 138 -0.45 27.17 2.05
CA LEU A 138 -1.09 25.91 1.66
C LEU A 138 -0.23 24.71 2.13
N PRO A 139 -0.20 24.41 3.44
CA PRO A 139 0.57 23.29 3.97
C PRO A 139 0.14 21.97 3.32
N ALA A 140 1.10 21.19 2.80
CA ALA A 140 0.78 19.91 2.18
C ALA A 140 0.16 18.91 3.17
N SER A 141 0.56 18.96 4.44
CA SER A 141 0.02 18.11 5.50
C SER A 141 -1.49 18.24 5.62
N ASP A 142 -2.00 19.47 5.59
CA ASP A 142 -3.38 19.75 5.94
C ASP A 142 -4.32 19.27 4.84
N ALA A 143 -3.96 19.55 3.58
CA ALA A 143 -4.71 19.08 2.43
C ALA A 143 -4.75 17.54 2.35
N LEU A 144 -3.62 16.88 2.62
CA LEU A 144 -3.55 15.41 2.61
C LEU A 144 -4.31 14.79 3.78
N LEU A 145 -4.18 15.35 4.99
CA LEU A 145 -4.89 14.86 6.17
C LEU A 145 -6.40 15.08 6.05
N GLU A 146 -6.84 16.22 5.51
CA GLU A 146 -8.25 16.48 5.24
C GLU A 146 -8.83 15.39 4.32
N MET A 147 -8.15 15.08 3.21
CA MET A 147 -8.57 14.00 2.32
C MET A 147 -8.61 12.64 3.03
N MET A 148 -7.58 12.32 3.81
CA MET A 148 -7.51 11.04 4.52
C MET A 148 -8.64 10.90 5.55
N VAL A 149 -8.93 11.95 6.31
CA VAL A 149 -9.94 11.91 7.38
C VAL A 149 -11.36 11.89 6.83
N PHE A 150 -11.66 12.70 5.81
CA PHE A 150 -13.04 12.82 5.30
C PHE A 150 -13.41 11.73 4.29
N HIS A 151 -12.44 11.22 3.50
CA HIS A 151 -12.74 10.29 2.41
C HIS A 151 -12.28 8.85 2.65
N LEU A 152 -11.22 8.61 3.43
CA LEU A 152 -10.83 7.23 3.73
C LEU A 152 -11.72 6.67 4.85
N PRO A 153 -12.29 5.47 4.67
CA PRO A 153 -13.12 4.87 5.69
C PRO A 153 -12.28 4.43 6.88
N SER A 154 -12.81 4.66 8.08
CA SER A 154 -12.25 4.11 9.31
C SER A 154 -12.24 2.57 9.28
N PRO A 155 -11.36 1.90 10.04
CA PRO A 155 -11.34 0.44 10.17
C PRO A 155 -12.71 -0.20 10.39
N SER A 156 -13.51 0.37 11.29
CA SER A 156 -14.85 -0.10 11.65
C SER A 156 -15.85 -0.03 10.49
N LYS A 157 -15.74 0.97 9.61
CA LYS A 157 -16.54 1.06 8.39
C LYS A 157 -15.98 0.15 7.29
N ALA A 158 -14.65 0.12 7.16
CA ALA A 158 -13.95 -0.60 6.10
C ALA A 158 -14.08 -2.12 6.23
N GLN A 159 -14.01 -2.66 7.45
CA GLN A 159 -14.05 -4.11 7.67
C GLN A 159 -15.41 -4.73 7.33
N LYS A 160 -16.51 -3.96 7.40
CA LYS A 160 -17.86 -4.44 7.12
C LYS A 160 -18.02 -5.01 5.70
N TYR A 161 -17.51 -4.30 4.70
CA TYR A 161 -17.56 -4.74 3.30
C TYR A 161 -16.30 -5.53 2.89
N ARG A 162 -15.21 -5.47 3.67
CA ARG A 162 -13.98 -6.20 3.35
C ARG A 162 -13.96 -7.63 3.87
N VAL A 163 -14.75 -7.97 4.88
CA VAL A 163 -14.73 -9.30 5.51
C VAL A 163 -14.94 -10.42 4.49
N GLU A 164 -15.84 -10.22 3.51
CA GLU A 164 -16.17 -11.19 2.47
C GLU A 164 -14.99 -11.48 1.54
N ASN A 165 -14.15 -10.48 1.30
CA ASN A 165 -12.96 -10.60 0.46
C ASN A 165 -11.73 -11.09 1.24
N LEU A 166 -11.72 -10.90 2.56
CA LEU A 166 -10.58 -11.17 3.44
C LEU A 166 -10.63 -12.54 4.11
N TYR A 167 -11.79 -12.99 4.58
CA TYR A 167 -11.90 -14.24 5.35
C TYR A 167 -12.26 -15.42 4.44
N GLU A 168 -11.54 -16.54 4.55
CA GLU A 168 -11.81 -17.73 3.72
C GLU A 168 -12.88 -18.65 4.32
N GLY A 169 -13.25 -18.45 5.58
CA GLY A 169 -14.27 -19.25 6.26
C GLY A 169 -15.70 -18.75 6.04
N PRO A 170 -16.69 -19.45 6.63
CA PRO A 170 -18.08 -19.03 6.62
C PRO A 170 -18.30 -17.61 7.16
N LEU A 171 -19.13 -16.81 6.48
CA LEU A 171 -19.40 -15.41 6.84
C LEU A 171 -20.33 -15.25 8.06
N ASP A 172 -20.95 -16.34 8.49
CA ASP A 172 -21.83 -16.42 9.65
C ASP A 172 -21.08 -16.79 10.94
N ASP A 173 -19.79 -17.11 10.84
CA ASP A 173 -18.98 -17.48 11.99
C ASP A 173 -18.73 -16.32 12.96
N ILE A 174 -18.43 -16.68 14.21
CA ILE A 174 -18.06 -15.72 15.26
C ILE A 174 -16.86 -14.87 14.82
N TYR A 175 -15.89 -15.46 14.12
CA TYR A 175 -14.71 -14.76 13.60
C TYR A 175 -15.05 -13.74 12.52
N ALA A 176 -15.90 -14.11 11.55
CA ALA A 176 -16.33 -13.22 10.49
C ALA A 176 -17.14 -12.04 11.06
N ASN A 177 -18.05 -12.31 12.00
CA ASN A 177 -18.81 -11.26 12.69
C ASN A 177 -17.91 -10.34 13.53
N ALA A 178 -16.90 -10.88 14.21
CA ALA A 178 -15.97 -10.08 15.00
C ALA A 178 -15.08 -9.19 14.11
N ILE A 179 -14.64 -9.70 12.95
CA ILE A 179 -13.95 -8.88 11.92
C ILE A 179 -14.91 -7.81 11.38
N ARG A 180 -16.15 -8.18 11.04
CA ARG A 180 -17.15 -7.24 10.49
C ARG A 180 -17.42 -6.06 11.43
N ASN A 181 -17.48 -6.34 12.74
CA ASN A 181 -17.76 -5.34 13.77
C ASN A 181 -16.51 -4.60 14.28
N CYS A 182 -15.30 -5.04 13.91
CA CYS A 182 -14.05 -4.54 14.50
C CYS A 182 -14.10 -4.64 16.03
N ASP A 183 -14.50 -5.80 16.58
CA ASP A 183 -14.72 -5.95 18.02
C ASP A 183 -13.38 -6.10 18.77
N PRO A 184 -13.03 -5.22 19.71
CA PRO A 184 -11.81 -5.33 20.51
C PRO A 184 -11.85 -6.47 21.55
N GLU A 185 -13.03 -6.94 21.96
CA GLU A 185 -13.21 -8.05 22.91
C GLU A 185 -13.53 -9.38 22.21
N GLY A 186 -13.64 -9.34 20.88
CA GLY A 186 -13.87 -10.53 20.05
C GLY A 186 -12.65 -11.46 19.97
N PRO A 187 -12.80 -12.59 19.27
CA PRO A 187 -11.70 -13.50 18.97
C PRO A 187 -10.54 -12.78 18.27
N LEU A 188 -9.31 -13.10 18.64
CA LEU A 188 -8.14 -12.46 18.04
C LEU A 188 -8.02 -12.91 16.58
N MET A 189 -8.08 -11.97 15.66
CA MET A 189 -7.79 -12.20 14.24
C MET A 189 -6.78 -11.16 13.80
N LEU A 190 -5.53 -11.57 13.58
CA LEU A 190 -4.45 -10.68 13.14
C LEU A 190 -3.82 -11.25 11.87
N TYR A 191 -3.68 -10.41 10.85
CA TYR A 191 -3.00 -10.80 9.61
C TYR A 191 -1.61 -10.18 9.54
N VAL A 192 -0.58 -11.02 9.42
CA VAL A 192 0.80 -10.60 9.16
C VAL A 192 0.99 -10.46 7.66
N SER A 193 1.27 -9.24 7.20
CA SER A 193 1.44 -8.93 5.78
C SER A 193 2.89 -8.97 5.32
N LYS A 194 3.83 -8.59 6.21
CA LYS A 194 5.24 -8.46 5.86
C LYS A 194 6.13 -8.74 7.06
N MET A 195 7.29 -9.33 6.81
CA MET A 195 8.37 -9.41 7.79
C MET A 195 9.36 -8.27 7.54
N ILE A 196 9.61 -7.44 8.56
CA ILE A 196 10.55 -6.33 8.49
C ILE A 196 11.86 -6.76 9.15
N PRO A 197 13.01 -6.71 8.46
CA PRO A 197 14.29 -7.01 9.08
C PRO A 197 14.58 -6.01 10.21
N ALA A 198 14.96 -6.52 11.38
CA ALA A 198 15.44 -5.69 12.47
C ALA A 198 16.86 -5.18 12.16
N SER A 199 17.24 -4.05 12.76
CA SER A 199 18.64 -3.60 12.79
C SER A 199 19.55 -4.59 13.53
N ASP A 200 18.98 -5.41 14.40
CA ASP A 200 19.67 -6.49 15.08
C ASP A 200 19.79 -7.72 14.15
N LYS A 201 21.03 -8.10 13.83
CA LYS A 201 21.34 -9.08 12.79
C LYS A 201 20.68 -10.44 13.11
N GLY A 202 19.62 -10.75 12.36
CA GLY A 202 19.00 -12.08 12.34
C GLY A 202 17.56 -12.14 12.85
N ARG A 203 17.00 -11.05 13.41
CA ARG A 203 15.59 -11.03 13.84
C ARG A 203 14.71 -10.28 12.85
N PHE A 204 13.48 -10.74 12.72
CA PHE A 204 12.45 -10.08 11.93
C PHE A 204 11.27 -9.66 12.83
N PHE A 205 10.70 -8.50 12.51
CA PHE A 205 9.43 -8.06 13.05
C PHE A 205 8.31 -8.53 12.12
N ALA A 206 7.34 -9.27 12.66
CA ALA A 206 6.11 -9.57 11.94
C ALA A 206 5.21 -8.34 11.95
N PHE A 207 5.11 -7.64 10.82
CA PHE A 207 4.25 -6.48 10.66
C PHE A 207 2.90 -6.90 10.10
N GLY A 208 1.85 -6.51 10.80
CA GLY A 208 0.50 -6.90 10.47
C GLY A 208 -0.55 -5.94 10.98
N ARG A 209 -1.80 -6.34 10.80
CA ARG A 209 -2.98 -5.61 11.27
C ARG A 209 -3.86 -6.51 12.11
N VAL A 210 -4.32 -5.97 13.24
CA VAL A 210 -5.33 -6.61 14.07
C VAL A 210 -6.70 -6.31 13.47
N PHE A 211 -7.42 -7.33 13.03
CA PHE A 211 -8.78 -7.18 12.50
C PHE A 211 -9.84 -7.28 13.60
N SER A 212 -9.64 -8.20 14.55
CA SER A 212 -10.52 -8.43 15.70
C SER A 212 -9.68 -8.80 16.93
N GLY A 213 -10.20 -8.50 18.12
CA GLY A 213 -9.57 -8.78 19.41
C GLY A 213 -8.42 -7.82 19.75
N LYS A 214 -7.60 -8.22 20.71
CA LYS A 214 -6.41 -7.51 21.19
C LYS A 214 -5.21 -8.45 21.20
N VAL A 215 -4.07 -7.98 20.72
CA VAL A 215 -2.80 -8.70 20.88
C VAL A 215 -2.03 -8.08 22.04
N SER A 216 -1.58 -8.90 22.98
CA SER A 216 -0.78 -8.46 24.12
C SER A 216 0.58 -9.16 24.17
N THR A 217 1.54 -8.50 24.80
CA THR A 217 2.86 -9.08 25.05
C THR A 217 2.75 -10.30 25.97
N GLY A 218 3.34 -11.42 25.57
CA GLY A 218 3.27 -12.71 26.27
C GLY A 218 2.09 -13.60 25.88
N LEU A 219 1.15 -13.10 25.07
CA LEU A 219 -0.02 -13.87 24.64
C LEU A 219 0.40 -15.07 23.77
N LYS A 220 -0.15 -16.25 24.07
CA LYS A 220 -0.01 -17.44 23.23
C LYS A 220 -0.94 -17.34 22.03
N VAL A 221 -0.35 -17.26 20.86
CA VAL A 221 -1.04 -17.14 19.58
C VAL A 221 -0.81 -18.39 18.74
N ARG A 222 -1.85 -18.76 18.02
CA ARG A 222 -1.89 -19.81 17.02
C ARG A 222 -1.57 -19.17 15.67
N ILE A 223 -0.47 -19.59 15.05
CA ILE A 223 0.03 -19.13 13.76
C ILE A 223 -0.46 -20.09 12.68
N MET A 224 -1.25 -19.59 11.76
CA MET A 224 -1.74 -20.29 10.57
C MET A 224 -0.98 -19.78 9.36
N GLY A 225 -0.18 -20.64 8.73
CA GLY A 225 0.53 -20.32 7.50
C GLY A 225 -0.37 -20.23 6.27
N PRO A 226 0.18 -19.89 5.09
CA PRO A 226 -0.58 -19.68 3.86
C PRO A 226 -1.24 -20.94 3.31
N ASN A 227 -0.72 -22.14 3.60
CA ASN A 227 -1.27 -23.40 3.12
C ASN A 227 -2.10 -24.12 4.20
N TYR A 228 -2.37 -23.46 5.33
CA TYR A 228 -3.15 -24.06 6.40
C TYR A 228 -4.60 -24.25 5.93
N VAL A 229 -5.07 -25.48 5.96
CA VAL A 229 -6.48 -25.83 5.75
C VAL A 229 -7.06 -26.26 7.10
N PRO A 230 -8.23 -25.72 7.52
CA PRO A 230 -8.89 -26.14 8.74
C PRO A 230 -9.02 -27.67 8.84
N GLY A 231 -8.52 -28.24 9.95
CA GLY A 231 -8.51 -29.69 10.19
C GLY A 231 -7.15 -30.36 9.96
N GLU A 232 -6.26 -29.77 9.15
CA GLU A 232 -4.88 -30.24 9.03
C GLU A 232 -3.97 -29.61 10.10
N LYS A 233 -3.00 -30.36 10.63
CA LYS A 233 -1.95 -29.82 11.51
C LYS A 233 -0.73 -29.27 10.74
N LYS A 234 -0.77 -29.25 9.41
CA LYS A 234 0.30 -28.70 8.58
C LYS A 234 0.28 -27.17 8.66
N ASP A 235 1.45 -26.54 8.70
CA ASP A 235 1.61 -25.08 8.80
C ASP A 235 0.91 -24.43 10.01
N LEU A 236 0.77 -25.20 11.09
CA LEU A 236 0.19 -24.75 12.35
C LEU A 236 1.21 -24.72 13.48
N TYR A 237 1.42 -23.54 14.07
CA TYR A 237 2.36 -23.35 15.17
C TYR A 237 1.71 -22.60 16.33
N VAL A 238 2.02 -22.98 17.57
CA VAL A 238 1.56 -22.24 18.77
C VAL A 238 2.76 -21.66 19.48
N LYS A 239 2.82 -20.33 19.57
CA LYS A 239 3.94 -19.59 20.17
C LYS A 239 3.46 -18.35 20.90
N SER A 240 4.24 -17.93 21.88
CA SER A 240 3.99 -16.68 22.61
C SER A 240 4.58 -15.50 21.86
N VAL A 241 3.80 -14.42 21.72
CA VAL A 241 4.31 -13.12 21.24
C VAL A 241 5.27 -12.57 22.29
N GLN A 242 6.55 -12.36 21.94
CA GLN A 242 7.53 -11.91 22.92
C GLN A 242 7.36 -10.43 23.27
N ARG A 243 7.10 -9.59 22.26
CA ARG A 243 6.89 -8.15 22.41
C ARG A 243 6.03 -7.62 21.26
N THR A 244 5.13 -6.70 21.58
CA THR A 244 4.37 -5.87 20.63
C THR A 244 4.98 -4.48 20.54
N VAL A 245 5.15 -3.96 19.32
CA VAL A 245 5.73 -2.64 19.07
C VAL A 245 4.91 -1.86 18.04
N ILE A 246 4.79 -0.55 18.26
CA ILE A 246 4.30 0.39 17.26
C ILE A 246 5.48 0.80 16.38
N TRP A 247 5.33 0.62 15.07
CA TRP A 247 6.37 0.91 14.10
C TRP A 247 6.28 2.35 13.60
N MET A 248 7.12 3.25 14.12
CA MET A 248 7.20 4.66 13.73
C MET A 248 8.40 4.92 12.80
N GLY A 249 8.59 4.07 11.80
CA GLY A 249 9.68 4.19 10.81
C GLY A 249 11.06 3.91 11.42
N LYS A 250 11.77 4.97 11.87
CA LYS A 250 13.08 4.84 12.52
C LYS A 250 12.98 4.54 14.01
N LYS A 251 11.88 4.93 14.65
CA LYS A 251 11.64 4.71 16.09
C LYS A 251 10.68 3.53 16.26
N GLN A 252 10.92 2.74 17.30
CA GLN A 252 10.08 1.62 17.69
C GLN A 252 9.68 1.85 19.14
N GLU A 253 8.39 1.80 19.42
CA GLU A 253 7.87 1.98 20.76
C GLU A 253 7.18 0.70 21.20
N THR A 254 7.64 0.13 22.32
CA THR A 254 7.05 -1.08 22.90
C THR A 254 5.74 -0.73 23.60
N VAL A 255 4.70 -1.48 23.31
CA VAL A 255 3.36 -1.31 23.89
C VAL A 255 2.89 -2.64 24.48
N GLU A 256 2.09 -2.59 25.55
CA GLU A 256 1.61 -3.78 26.25
C GLU A 256 0.57 -4.54 25.43
N ASP A 257 -0.40 -3.81 24.87
CA ASP A 257 -1.46 -4.34 24.02
C ASP A 257 -1.76 -3.43 22.82
N VAL A 258 -2.29 -4.03 21.75
CA VAL A 258 -2.78 -3.32 20.57
C VAL A 258 -4.17 -3.83 20.20
N PRO A 259 -5.20 -2.96 20.18
CA PRO A 259 -6.57 -3.35 19.83
C PRO A 259 -6.79 -3.43 18.32
N CYS A 260 -7.91 -4.07 17.95
CA CYS A 260 -8.42 -4.18 16.59
C CYS A 260 -8.44 -2.85 15.82
N GLY A 261 -8.30 -2.95 14.51
CA GLY A 261 -8.24 -1.82 13.57
C GLY A 261 -6.82 -1.29 13.36
N ASN A 262 -5.92 -1.45 14.33
CA ASN A 262 -4.55 -0.91 14.31
C ASN A 262 -3.54 -1.85 13.65
N THR A 263 -2.42 -1.27 13.22
CA THR A 263 -1.23 -1.99 12.77
C THR A 263 -0.28 -2.23 13.93
N VAL A 264 0.40 -3.37 13.91
CA VAL A 264 1.31 -3.79 14.98
C VAL A 264 2.50 -4.52 14.38
N ALA A 265 3.67 -4.33 14.96
CA ALA A 265 4.84 -5.15 14.73
C ALA A 265 5.06 -6.07 15.93
N MET A 266 5.33 -7.35 15.68
CA MET A 266 5.52 -8.36 16.73
C MET A 266 6.90 -9.00 16.62
N VAL A 267 7.47 -9.31 17.78
CA VAL A 267 8.77 -9.99 17.91
C VAL A 267 8.58 -11.43 18.37
N GLY A 268 9.38 -12.36 17.83
CA GLY A 268 9.44 -13.77 18.26
C GLY A 268 8.62 -14.74 17.42
N LEU A 269 8.04 -14.28 16.31
CA LEU A 269 7.27 -15.11 15.36
C LEU A 269 8.03 -15.37 14.04
N ASP A 270 9.29 -14.95 13.98
CA ASP A 270 10.15 -14.94 12.79
C ASP A 270 10.48 -16.33 12.24
N GLN A 271 10.61 -17.33 13.12
CA GLN A 271 10.94 -18.69 12.69
C GLN A 271 9.77 -19.41 12.01
N PHE A 272 8.53 -19.04 12.36
CA PHE A 272 7.32 -19.77 11.98
C PHE A 272 6.59 -19.12 10.80
N ILE A 273 6.83 -17.83 10.56
CA ILE A 273 6.21 -17.07 9.48
C ILE A 273 7.21 -16.93 8.35
N THR A 274 6.82 -17.39 7.16
CA THR A 274 7.60 -17.20 5.93
C THR A 274 7.19 -15.90 5.25
N LYS A 275 5.99 -15.82 4.66
CA LYS A 275 5.56 -14.64 3.88
C LYS A 275 4.44 -13.87 4.58
N ASN A 276 3.33 -14.56 4.75
CA ASN A 276 2.15 -14.10 5.44
C ASN A 276 1.71 -15.18 6.42
N ALA A 277 0.93 -14.78 7.41
CA ALA A 277 0.31 -15.69 8.35
C ALA A 277 -0.92 -15.01 8.96
N THR A 278 -1.89 -15.83 9.32
CA THR A 278 -3.01 -15.41 10.15
C THR A 278 -2.76 -15.90 11.56
N LEU A 279 -2.92 -15.02 12.54
CA LEU A 279 -2.70 -15.25 13.95
C LEU A 279 -4.03 -15.19 14.69
N THR A 280 -4.30 -16.21 15.50
CA THR A 280 -5.49 -16.32 16.34
C THR A 280 -5.17 -16.73 17.77
N ASN A 281 -6.14 -16.71 18.67
CA ASN A 281 -5.92 -17.20 20.02
C ASN A 281 -5.76 -18.73 20.05
N GLU A 282 -5.05 -19.25 21.05
CA GLU A 282 -4.86 -20.70 21.23
C GLU A 282 -6.18 -21.49 21.34
N LYS A 283 -7.22 -20.87 21.94
CA LYS A 283 -8.52 -21.51 22.21
C LYS A 283 -9.43 -21.58 20.98
N GLU A 284 -9.09 -20.89 19.91
CA GLU A 284 -9.93 -20.69 18.73
C GLU A 284 -9.51 -21.66 17.61
N VAL A 285 -10.01 -22.90 17.72
CA VAL A 285 -9.60 -24.01 16.85
C VAL A 285 -10.32 -23.99 15.49
N ASP A 286 -11.51 -23.40 15.44
CA ASP A 286 -12.38 -23.34 14.25
C ASP A 286 -12.08 -22.14 13.34
N ALA A 287 -11.08 -21.32 13.69
CA ALA A 287 -10.72 -20.15 12.91
C ALA A 287 -10.14 -20.53 11.54
N HIS A 288 -10.60 -19.84 10.51
CA HIS A 288 -10.07 -19.99 9.16
C HIS A 288 -9.00 -18.93 8.88
N PRO A 289 -8.04 -19.19 7.97
CA PRO A 289 -7.05 -18.20 7.59
C PRO A 289 -7.69 -17.02 6.85
N ILE A 290 -7.05 -15.87 6.94
CA ILE A 290 -7.32 -14.72 6.08
C ILE A 290 -6.63 -14.97 4.73
N ARG A 291 -7.35 -14.67 3.66
CA ARG A 291 -6.93 -14.88 2.27
C ARG A 291 -5.55 -14.29 2.02
N ALA A 292 -4.66 -15.12 1.49
CA ALA A 292 -3.34 -14.68 1.09
C ALA A 292 -3.42 -13.56 0.04
N MET A 293 -2.50 -12.60 0.14
CA MET A 293 -2.39 -11.52 -0.83
C MET A 293 -2.16 -12.09 -2.24
N LYS A 294 -3.09 -11.81 -3.15
CA LYS A 294 -2.89 -12.02 -4.58
C LYS A 294 -2.05 -10.86 -5.10
N PHE A 295 -0.83 -11.15 -5.51
CA PHE A 295 -0.01 -10.15 -6.18
C PHE A 295 -0.52 -9.97 -7.62
N SER A 296 -0.68 -8.72 -8.05
CA SER A 296 -1.11 -8.39 -9.41
C SER A 296 -0.09 -8.80 -10.47
N VAL A 297 1.15 -9.00 -10.06
CA VAL A 297 2.27 -9.39 -10.92
C VAL A 297 2.83 -10.74 -10.45
N SER A 298 3.27 -11.56 -11.39
CA SER A 298 4.01 -12.80 -11.08
C SER A 298 5.52 -12.55 -11.21
N PRO A 299 6.36 -13.20 -10.41
CA PRO A 299 7.82 -13.10 -10.56
C PRO A 299 8.23 -13.83 -11.85
N VAL A 300 8.52 -13.07 -12.91
CA VAL A 300 8.83 -13.61 -14.24
C VAL A 300 10.33 -13.71 -14.52
N VAL A 301 11.14 -12.83 -13.93
CA VAL A 301 12.58 -12.78 -14.15
C VAL A 301 13.27 -13.69 -13.15
N ARG A 302 14.05 -14.66 -13.62
CA ARG A 302 14.79 -15.64 -12.83
C ARG A 302 16.28 -15.45 -13.02
N VAL A 303 17.05 -15.52 -11.93
CA VAL A 303 18.51 -15.51 -11.94
C VAL A 303 19.02 -16.65 -11.08
N ALA A 304 19.99 -17.40 -11.59
CA ALA A 304 20.72 -18.38 -10.80
C ALA A 304 21.79 -17.67 -9.96
N VAL A 305 21.83 -18.03 -8.68
CA VAL A 305 22.75 -17.47 -7.69
C VAL A 305 23.59 -18.60 -7.12
N GLN A 306 24.92 -18.41 -7.16
CA GLN A 306 25.86 -19.36 -6.59
C GLN A 306 26.87 -18.63 -5.69
N CYS A 307 27.35 -19.30 -4.65
CA CYS A 307 28.45 -18.78 -3.85
C CYS A 307 29.76 -18.90 -4.64
N LYS A 308 30.59 -17.85 -4.61
CA LYS A 308 31.96 -17.95 -5.14
C LYS A 308 32.81 -18.94 -4.33
N VAL A 309 32.57 -19.00 -3.01
CA VAL A 309 33.26 -19.90 -2.09
C VAL A 309 32.28 -20.95 -1.58
N ALA A 310 32.60 -22.23 -1.78
CA ALA A 310 31.71 -23.34 -1.39
C ALA A 310 31.42 -23.39 0.11
N SER A 311 32.31 -22.89 0.98
CA SER A 311 32.11 -22.87 2.42
C SER A 311 30.98 -21.92 2.87
N ASP A 312 30.60 -20.95 2.04
CA ASP A 312 29.54 -19.99 2.36
C ASP A 312 28.15 -20.44 1.90
N LEU A 313 28.02 -21.64 1.32
CA LEU A 313 26.73 -22.18 0.87
C LEU A 313 25.67 -22.23 1.99
N PRO A 314 25.98 -22.62 3.25
CA PRO A 314 25.00 -22.54 4.34
C PRO A 314 24.50 -21.11 4.61
N LYS A 315 25.38 -20.10 4.45
CA LYS A 315 25.01 -18.69 4.61
C LYS A 315 24.13 -18.22 3.47
N LEU A 316 24.37 -18.67 2.23
CA LEU A 316 23.49 -18.38 1.10
C LEU A 316 22.12 -19.00 1.29
N VAL A 317 22.02 -20.26 1.70
CA VAL A 317 20.73 -20.92 1.93
C VAL A 317 19.93 -20.19 3.03
N GLU A 318 20.59 -19.80 4.12
CA GLU A 318 19.93 -19.00 5.16
C GLU A 318 19.59 -17.59 4.66
N GLY A 319 20.46 -16.96 3.89
CA GLY A 319 20.22 -15.66 3.30
C GLY A 319 19.05 -15.65 2.32
N LEU A 320 18.90 -16.69 1.50
CA LEU A 320 17.77 -16.88 0.59
C LEU A 320 16.46 -17.08 1.36
N LYS A 321 16.47 -17.84 2.46
CA LYS A 321 15.30 -17.96 3.36
C LYS A 321 14.92 -16.61 3.96
N ARG A 322 15.91 -15.80 4.36
CA ARG A 322 15.69 -14.46 4.91
C ARG A 322 15.18 -13.48 3.86
N LEU A 323 15.69 -13.54 2.65
CA LEU A 323 15.22 -12.75 1.50
C LEU A 323 13.75 -13.07 1.19
N ALA A 324 13.40 -14.36 1.11
CA ALA A 324 12.03 -14.81 0.87
C ALA A 324 11.04 -14.40 1.98
N LYS A 325 11.53 -14.09 3.19
CA LYS A 325 10.73 -13.53 4.29
C LYS A 325 10.55 -12.01 4.17
N SER A 326 11.62 -11.30 3.81
CA SER A 326 11.63 -9.84 3.69
C SER A 326 10.76 -9.36 2.53
N ASP A 327 10.84 -10.04 1.38
CA ASP A 327 10.10 -9.67 0.18
C ASP A 327 9.02 -10.70 -0.18
N PRO A 328 7.74 -10.32 -0.16
CA PRO A 328 6.65 -11.22 -0.53
C PRO A 328 6.69 -11.70 -1.99
N MET A 329 7.21 -10.88 -2.90
CA MET A 329 7.25 -11.11 -4.35
C MET A 329 8.36 -12.06 -4.77
N VAL A 330 9.43 -12.16 -3.97
CA VAL A 330 10.57 -13.01 -4.30
C VAL A 330 10.19 -14.48 -4.14
N LEU A 331 10.57 -15.29 -5.12
CA LEU A 331 10.50 -16.73 -5.05
C LEU A 331 11.93 -17.30 -5.11
N CYS A 332 12.34 -17.96 -4.04
CA CYS A 332 13.59 -18.71 -4.01
C CYS A 332 13.25 -20.19 -4.18
N SER A 333 13.78 -20.81 -5.24
CA SER A 333 13.60 -22.23 -5.52
C SER A 333 14.95 -22.90 -5.75
N ILE A 334 15.05 -24.18 -5.43
CA ILE A 334 16.21 -25.01 -5.79
C ILE A 334 15.78 -25.89 -6.96
N GLU A 335 16.49 -25.81 -8.08
CA GLU A 335 16.23 -26.69 -9.23
C GLU A 335 16.85 -28.08 -9.01
N GLU A 336 16.40 -29.07 -9.78
CA GLU A 336 16.92 -30.44 -9.71
C GLU A 336 18.42 -30.53 -10.05
N SER A 337 18.94 -29.55 -10.80
CA SER A 337 20.36 -29.34 -11.08
C SER A 337 21.19 -28.96 -9.84
N GLY A 338 20.53 -28.61 -8.72
CA GLY A 338 21.17 -28.10 -7.51
C GLY A 338 21.42 -26.60 -7.53
N GLU A 339 20.98 -25.89 -8.58
CA GLU A 339 21.14 -24.43 -8.67
C GLU A 339 20.08 -23.69 -7.84
N HIS A 340 20.51 -22.64 -7.15
CA HIS A 340 19.60 -21.76 -6.42
C HIS A 340 19.09 -20.67 -7.35
N ILE A 341 17.79 -20.65 -7.60
CA ILE A 341 17.14 -19.65 -8.45
C ILE A 341 16.39 -18.64 -7.59
N VAL A 342 16.64 -17.36 -7.87
CA VAL A 342 15.89 -16.23 -7.32
C VAL A 342 15.03 -15.64 -8.43
N ALA A 343 13.72 -15.61 -8.22
CA ALA A 343 12.76 -15.03 -9.15
C ALA A 343 12.19 -13.72 -8.58
N GLY A 344 12.09 -12.71 -9.43
CA GLY A 344 11.56 -11.38 -9.11
C GLY A 344 10.60 -10.85 -10.17
N ALA A 345 9.86 -9.78 -9.83
CA ALA A 345 8.90 -9.16 -10.74
C ALA A 345 9.55 -8.45 -11.94
N GLY A 346 10.79 -7.97 -11.80
CA GLY A 346 11.52 -7.27 -12.85
C GLY A 346 13.00 -7.11 -12.49
N GLU A 347 13.78 -6.55 -13.42
CA GLU A 347 15.24 -6.43 -13.30
C GLU A 347 15.67 -5.59 -12.08
N LEU A 348 15.12 -4.38 -11.93
CA LEU A 348 15.45 -3.50 -10.81
C LEU A 348 15.12 -4.13 -9.45
N HIS A 349 13.96 -4.82 -9.37
CA HIS A 349 13.56 -5.51 -8.16
C HIS A 349 14.56 -6.62 -7.81
N LEU A 350 14.98 -7.39 -8.81
CA LEU A 350 15.94 -8.47 -8.61
C LEU A 350 17.35 -7.93 -8.28
N GLU A 351 17.77 -6.80 -8.86
CA GLU A 351 19.02 -6.13 -8.52
C GLU A 351 19.07 -5.72 -7.04
N ILE A 352 18.00 -5.10 -6.54
CA ILE A 352 17.88 -4.72 -5.12
C ILE A 352 17.89 -5.99 -4.24
N CYS A 353 17.14 -7.03 -4.61
CA CYS A 353 17.10 -8.28 -3.86
C CYS A 353 18.47 -8.96 -3.77
N LEU A 354 19.24 -8.97 -4.86
CA LEU A 354 20.59 -9.53 -4.87
C LEU A 354 21.56 -8.69 -4.05
N LYS A 355 21.41 -7.36 -4.07
CA LYS A 355 22.20 -6.45 -3.24
C LYS A 355 21.93 -6.69 -1.75
N ASP A 356 20.66 -6.76 -1.36
CA ASP A 356 20.24 -7.05 0.02
C ASP A 356 20.74 -8.44 0.46
N LEU A 357 20.70 -9.44 -0.44
CA LEU A 357 21.25 -10.77 -0.20
C LEU A 357 22.75 -10.72 0.09
N GLN A 358 23.51 -10.00 -0.73
CA GLN A 358 24.95 -9.91 -0.62
C GLN A 358 25.39 -9.10 0.61
N GLU A 359 24.83 -7.90 0.81
CA GLU A 359 25.24 -6.96 1.85
C GLU A 359 24.70 -7.35 3.24
N ASP A 360 23.38 -7.56 3.36
CA ASP A 360 22.71 -7.69 4.66
C ASP A 360 22.57 -9.13 5.14
N PHE A 361 22.27 -10.06 4.22
CA PHE A 361 21.97 -11.44 4.60
C PHE A 361 23.20 -12.35 4.61
N MET A 362 24.13 -12.17 3.68
CA MET A 362 25.38 -12.94 3.58
C MET A 362 26.58 -12.23 4.23
N GLY A 363 26.42 -10.99 4.70
CA GLY A 363 27.46 -10.24 5.41
C GLY A 363 28.64 -9.84 4.52
N GLY A 364 28.39 -9.58 3.23
CA GLY A 364 29.39 -9.16 2.25
C GLY A 364 30.06 -10.29 1.48
N ALA A 365 29.60 -11.54 1.59
CA ALA A 365 30.17 -12.65 0.83
C ALA A 365 29.83 -12.52 -0.67
N GLU A 366 30.82 -12.79 -1.54
CA GLU A 366 30.65 -12.64 -2.98
C GLU A 366 29.74 -13.73 -3.58
N ILE A 367 28.73 -13.28 -4.32
CA ILE A 367 27.81 -14.13 -5.09
C ILE A 367 28.11 -14.02 -6.59
N ILE A 368 28.02 -15.15 -7.29
CA ILE A 368 28.03 -15.22 -8.75
C ILE A 368 26.57 -15.25 -9.20
N LYS A 369 26.21 -14.34 -10.11
CA LYS A 369 24.88 -14.24 -10.71
C LYS A 369 24.95 -14.63 -12.18
N SER A 370 23.98 -15.42 -12.64
CA SER A 370 23.78 -15.66 -14.06
C SER A 370 23.06 -14.49 -14.74
N ASP A 371 23.01 -14.53 -16.06
CA ASP A 371 22.13 -13.63 -16.81
C ASP A 371 20.65 -13.91 -16.47
N PRO A 372 19.80 -12.86 -16.45
CA PRO A 372 18.37 -13.01 -16.17
C PRO A 372 17.67 -13.75 -17.30
N VAL A 373 16.96 -14.82 -16.94
CA VAL A 373 16.15 -15.63 -17.84
C VAL A 373 14.68 -15.49 -17.47
N VAL A 374 13.79 -15.48 -18.46
CA VAL A 374 12.33 -15.40 -18.22
C VAL A 374 11.74 -16.80 -18.04
N SER A 375 10.79 -16.95 -17.12
CA SER A 375 10.03 -18.20 -16.99
C SER A 375 9.18 -18.46 -18.22
N PHE A 376 9.42 -19.59 -18.89
CA PHE A 376 8.52 -20.08 -19.94
C PHE A 376 7.29 -20.78 -19.34
N ARG A 377 6.20 -20.80 -20.10
CA ARG A 377 5.00 -21.59 -19.82
C ARG A 377 4.69 -22.43 -21.04
N GLU A 378 4.23 -23.64 -20.81
CA GLU A 378 3.80 -24.56 -21.87
C GLU A 378 2.30 -24.43 -22.09
N THR A 379 1.88 -24.36 -23.34
CA THR A 379 0.47 -24.34 -23.75
C THR A 379 0.28 -25.18 -25.00
N VAL A 380 -0.96 -25.59 -25.27
CA VAL A 380 -1.35 -26.34 -26.46
C VAL A 380 -2.16 -25.43 -27.39
N LEU A 381 -1.86 -25.47 -28.69
CA LEU A 381 -2.56 -24.66 -29.70
C LEU A 381 -3.73 -25.40 -30.33
N GLU A 382 -3.63 -26.72 -30.47
CA GLU A 382 -4.63 -27.54 -31.16
C GLU A 382 -5.03 -28.75 -30.29
N ARG A 383 -6.16 -29.37 -30.64
CA ARG A 383 -6.59 -30.62 -30.02
C ARG A 383 -5.59 -31.73 -30.36
N SER A 384 -5.31 -32.57 -29.37
CA SER A 384 -4.47 -33.77 -29.54
C SER A 384 -4.96 -34.63 -30.71
N CYS A 385 -4.04 -35.03 -31.59
CA CYS A 385 -4.36 -35.79 -32.81
C CYS A 385 -4.92 -37.19 -32.55
N ARG A 386 -4.68 -37.75 -31.35
CA ARG A 386 -5.20 -39.04 -30.89
C ARG A 386 -5.38 -39.03 -29.39
N THR A 387 -6.32 -39.83 -28.89
CA THR A 387 -6.45 -40.12 -27.47
C THR A 387 -5.21 -40.88 -27.00
N VAL A 388 -4.48 -40.32 -26.03
CA VAL A 388 -3.29 -40.95 -25.46
C VAL A 388 -3.71 -41.81 -24.28
N MET A 389 -3.20 -43.04 -24.20
CA MET A 389 -3.49 -43.99 -23.12
C MET A 389 -2.24 -44.24 -22.28
N SER A 390 -2.36 -44.07 -20.96
CA SER A 390 -1.35 -44.42 -19.98
C SER A 390 -1.87 -45.48 -19.01
N LYS A 391 -0.98 -46.36 -18.55
CA LYS A 391 -1.30 -47.43 -17.59
C LYS A 391 -0.59 -47.17 -16.28
N SER A 392 -1.27 -47.46 -15.16
CA SER A 392 -0.62 -47.45 -13.86
C SER A 392 0.46 -48.53 -13.77
N PRO A 393 1.47 -48.38 -12.88
CA PRO A 393 2.51 -49.39 -12.69
C PRO A 393 1.96 -50.79 -12.35
N ASN A 394 0.86 -50.83 -11.59
CA ASN A 394 0.15 -52.08 -11.27
C ASN A 394 -0.69 -52.64 -12.44
N LYS A 395 -0.79 -51.95 -13.57
CA LYS A 395 -1.54 -52.31 -14.80
C LYS A 395 -3.06 -52.45 -14.64
N HIS A 396 -3.62 -52.19 -13.46
CA HIS A 396 -5.06 -52.30 -13.21
C HIS A 396 -5.83 -51.08 -13.72
N ASN A 397 -5.20 -49.90 -13.72
CA ASN A 397 -5.83 -48.66 -14.16
C ASN A 397 -5.30 -48.24 -15.53
N ARG A 398 -6.20 -47.78 -16.40
CA ARG A 398 -5.88 -47.19 -17.70
C ARG A 398 -6.53 -45.82 -17.77
N LEU A 399 -5.74 -44.79 -18.07
CA LEU A 399 -6.19 -43.41 -18.24
C LEU A 399 -6.11 -43.06 -19.71
N TYR A 400 -7.18 -42.46 -20.25
CA TYR A 400 -7.28 -41.99 -21.62
C TYR A 400 -7.48 -40.47 -21.55
N MET A 401 -6.61 -39.68 -22.18
CA MET A 401 -6.63 -38.22 -22.11
C MET A 401 -6.41 -37.59 -23.48
N GLU A 402 -7.00 -36.42 -23.67
CA GLU A 402 -6.77 -35.51 -24.80
C GLU A 402 -6.61 -34.10 -24.25
N ALA A 403 -5.63 -33.35 -24.77
CA ALA A 403 -5.47 -31.94 -24.48
C ALA A 403 -6.12 -31.11 -25.60
N ARG A 404 -6.78 -30.01 -25.20
CA ARG A 404 -7.31 -28.97 -26.09
C ARG A 404 -6.98 -27.60 -25.50
N PRO A 405 -6.83 -26.55 -26.33
CA PRO A 405 -6.73 -25.19 -25.82
C PRO A 405 -7.99 -24.82 -25.02
N LEU A 406 -7.81 -24.00 -23.99
CA LEU A 406 -8.92 -23.35 -23.29
C LEU A 406 -9.51 -22.26 -24.22
N GLU A 407 -10.83 -22.11 -24.21
CA GLU A 407 -11.52 -21.04 -24.93
C GLU A 407 -11.20 -19.67 -24.28
N GLU A 408 -11.13 -18.61 -25.07
CA GLU A 408 -10.79 -17.24 -24.62
C GLU A 408 -11.83 -16.61 -23.69
#